data_AF-D0LIK0-F1
#
_entry.id   AF-D0LIK0-F1
#
_cell.length_a   1.000
_cell.length_b   1.000
_cell.length_c   1.000
_cell.angle_alpha   90.00
_cell.angle_beta   90.00
_cell.angle_gamma   90.00
#
_symmetry.space_group_name_H-M   'P 1'
#
loop_
_entity.id
_entity.type
_entity.pdbx_description
1 polymer ?
#
loop_
_entity_poly.entity_id
_entity_poly.type
_entity_poly.pdbx_seq_one_letter_code
_entity_poly.pdbx_strand_id
1 'polypeptide(L)'
;MSWVSSYVKSSVGSKHLMAITGIILSGFVLGHMAGNLLAFLGPDAYNSYAHALKENAPLLWGTRITLFFAVIVHVVAALRLTAINKAARPVAYKRYEPRRTPFYARVMPMTGLILLAFIVYHLLHYTLGVVQVEGFAGNNLDELGRPDVYGMLIHGFSNYLVGASYLVAMAILCMHLAHGVSSLFQSIGFNHPKYNAFVRNVGPVYALIIFVGNCSLVLGVWAGIIAL
;
A
#
# COMPACT_ATOMS: atom_id res chain seq x y z
N MET A 1 -19.26 -4.78 30.05
CA MET A 1 -18.20 -4.60 29.03
C MET A 1 -17.06 -3.81 29.67
N SER A 2 -15.80 -4.21 29.49
CA SER A 2 -14.65 -3.46 30.02
C SER A 2 -14.51 -2.09 29.32
N TRP A 3 -13.93 -1.11 30.01
CA TRP A 3 -13.68 0.24 29.46
C TRP A 3 -12.84 0.17 28.17
N VAL A 4 -11.91 -0.78 28.09
CA VAL A 4 -11.09 -1.07 26.89
C VAL A 4 -11.97 -1.47 25.70
N SER A 5 -12.93 -2.38 25.92
CA SER A 5 -13.85 -2.83 24.86
C SER A 5 -14.72 -1.68 24.35
N SER A 6 -15.23 -0.85 25.25
CA SER A 6 -16.03 0.33 24.91
C SER A 6 -15.22 1.37 24.13
N TYR A 7 -13.96 1.61 24.53
CA TYR A 7 -13.07 2.53 23.84
C TYR A 7 -12.74 2.07 22.41
N VAL A 8 -12.34 0.81 22.23
CA VAL A 8 -12.01 0.25 20.91
C VAL A 8 -13.22 0.24 19.96
N LYS A 9 -14.44 0.11 20.49
CA LYS A 9 -15.69 0.18 19.71
C LYS A 9 -16.14 1.61 19.41
N SER A 10 -15.58 2.61 20.08
CA SER A 10 -15.92 4.01 19.83
C SER A 10 -15.39 4.52 18.49
N SER A 11 -15.96 5.63 18.00
CA SER A 11 -15.45 6.35 16.82
C SER A 11 -14.03 6.88 17.03
N VAL A 12 -13.68 7.27 18.26
CA VAL A 12 -12.35 7.75 18.63
C VAL A 12 -11.33 6.61 18.59
N GLY A 13 -11.62 5.48 19.26
CA GLY A 13 -10.76 4.30 19.24
C GLY A 13 -10.54 3.77 17.83
N SER A 14 -11.58 3.75 16.99
CA SER A 14 -11.47 3.33 15.59
C SER A 14 -10.56 4.26 14.77
N LYS A 15 -10.58 5.58 15.01
CA LYS A 15 -9.65 6.53 14.37
C LYS A 15 -8.21 6.35 14.80
N HIS A 16 -7.96 6.05 16.07
CA HIS A 16 -6.61 5.75 16.54
C HIS A 16 -6.06 4.46 15.93
N LEU A 17 -6.86 3.38 15.88
CA LEU A 17 -6.48 2.14 15.20
C LEU A 17 -6.23 2.35 13.71
N MET A 18 -7.07 3.14 13.05
CA MET A 18 -6.89 3.55 11.66
C MET A 18 -5.55 4.27 11.44
N ALA A 19 -5.21 5.23 12.31
CA ALA A 19 -3.97 6.00 12.20
C ALA A 19 -2.74 5.12 12.44
N ILE A 20 -2.73 4.31 13.51
CA ILE A 20 -1.59 3.44 13.86
C ILE A 20 -1.30 2.45 12.72
N THR A 21 -2.34 1.77 12.24
CA THR A 21 -2.19 0.84 11.11
C THR A 21 -1.81 1.56 9.82
N GLY A 22 -2.35 2.76 9.59
CA GLY A 22 -1.98 3.61 8.45
C GLY A 22 -0.50 3.98 8.43
N ILE A 23 0.12 4.27 9.59
CA ILE A 23 1.57 4.52 9.70
C ILE A 23 2.37 3.28 9.31
N ILE A 24 2.01 2.13 9.88
CA ILE A 24 2.69 0.86 9.63
C ILE A 24 2.64 0.52 8.13
N LEU A 25 1.44 0.56 7.54
CA LEU A 25 1.23 0.22 6.14
C LEU A 25 1.91 1.23 5.20
N SER A 26 1.83 2.53 5.51
CA SER A 26 2.51 3.56 4.70
C SER A 26 4.02 3.37 4.76
N GLY A 27 4.60 3.24 5.96
CA GLY A 27 6.03 3.03 6.14
C GLY A 27 6.53 1.78 5.41
N PHE A 28 5.76 0.69 5.45
CA PHE A 28 6.08 -0.50 4.67
C PHE A 28 6.06 -0.24 3.17
N VAL A 29 5.04 0.43 2.62
CA VAL A 29 4.97 0.74 1.18
C VAL A 29 6.17 1.58 0.74
N LEU A 30 6.64 2.53 1.56
CA LEU A 30 7.85 3.30 1.28
C LEU A 30 9.10 2.42 1.26
N GLY A 31 9.32 1.61 2.29
CA GLY A 31 10.46 0.70 2.37
C GLY A 31 10.44 -0.36 1.26
N HIS A 32 9.26 -0.89 0.95
CA HIS A 32 9.03 -1.86 -0.12
C HIS A 32 9.36 -1.26 -1.49
N MET A 33 8.89 -0.04 -1.77
CA MET A 33 9.27 0.69 -2.97
C MET A 33 10.79 0.91 -3.04
N ALA A 34 11.42 1.35 -1.95
CA ALA A 34 12.87 1.58 -1.91
C ALA A 34 13.66 0.31 -2.23
N GLY A 35 13.27 -0.84 -1.67
CA GLY A 35 13.88 -2.13 -2.00
C GLY A 35 13.66 -2.53 -3.46
N ASN A 36 12.46 -2.27 -4.01
CA ASN A 36 12.18 -2.56 -5.43
C ASN A 36 12.97 -1.68 -6.40
N LEU A 37 13.25 -0.43 -6.05
CA LEU A 37 14.06 0.47 -6.88
C LEU A 37 15.51 -0.01 -7.06
N LEU A 38 16.00 -0.95 -6.24
CA LEU A 38 17.30 -1.59 -6.48
C LEU A 38 17.34 -2.37 -7.80
N ALA A 39 16.19 -2.72 -8.40
CA ALA A 39 16.14 -3.31 -9.73
C ALA A 39 16.82 -2.42 -10.80
N PHE A 40 16.82 -1.09 -10.63
CA PHE A 40 17.54 -0.19 -11.54
C PHE A 40 19.07 -0.28 -11.43
N LEU A 41 19.59 -0.90 -10.38
CA LEU A 41 21.02 -1.13 -10.18
C LEU A 41 21.48 -2.48 -10.75
N GLY A 42 20.56 -3.26 -11.34
CA GLY A 42 20.84 -4.53 -11.98
C GLY A 42 20.57 -5.76 -11.10
N PRO A 43 20.75 -6.96 -11.68
CA PRO A 43 20.35 -8.23 -11.08
C PRO A 43 21.05 -8.50 -9.75
N ASP A 44 22.35 -8.22 -9.63
CA ASP A 44 23.09 -8.55 -8.41
C ASP A 44 22.64 -7.73 -7.20
N ALA A 45 22.42 -6.41 -7.38
CA ALA A 45 21.94 -5.55 -6.30
C ALA A 45 20.55 -6.00 -5.79
N TYR A 46 19.66 -6.34 -6.72
CA TYR A 46 18.29 -6.74 -6.38
C TYR A 46 18.21 -8.14 -5.77
N ASN A 47 18.89 -9.12 -6.36
CA ASN A 47 18.93 -10.50 -5.86
C ASN A 47 19.68 -10.60 -4.53
N SER A 48 20.80 -9.88 -4.35
CA SER A 48 21.51 -9.79 -3.05
C SER A 48 20.60 -9.27 -1.95
N TYR A 49 19.87 -8.19 -2.22
CA TYR A 49 18.93 -7.61 -1.25
C TYR A 49 17.81 -8.59 -0.88
N ALA A 50 17.21 -9.25 -1.88
CA ALA A 50 16.17 -10.24 -1.66
C ALA A 50 16.69 -11.46 -0.88
N HIS A 51 17.91 -11.90 -1.16
CA HIS A 51 18.58 -12.98 -0.45
C HIS A 51 18.83 -12.63 1.02
N ALA A 52 19.43 -11.46 1.29
CA ALA A 52 19.70 -10.99 2.65
C ALA A 52 18.41 -10.87 3.49
N LEU A 53 17.30 -10.42 2.89
CA LEU A 53 16.00 -10.41 3.55
C LEU A 53 15.48 -11.81 3.88
N LYS A 54 15.67 -12.79 2.99
CA LYS A 54 15.25 -14.19 3.22
C LYS A 54 16.07 -14.85 4.32
N GLU A 55 17.37 -14.58 4.38
CA GLU A 55 18.25 -15.10 5.44
C GLU A 55 17.91 -14.52 6.82
N ASN A 56 17.44 -13.27 6.87
CA ASN A 56 16.96 -12.66 8.10
C ASN A 56 15.51 -13.06 8.42
N ALA A 57 15.32 -14.34 8.79
CA ALA A 57 14.00 -14.89 9.08
C ALA A 57 13.18 -14.10 10.13
N PRO A 58 13.77 -13.60 11.26
CA PRO A 58 13.03 -12.77 12.21
C PRO A 58 12.50 -11.47 11.61
N LEU A 59 13.31 -10.77 10.80
CA LEU A 59 12.89 -9.55 10.13
C LEU A 59 11.78 -9.83 9.10
N LEU A 60 11.95 -10.88 8.29
CA LEU A 60 10.99 -11.26 7.26
C LEU A 60 9.63 -11.63 7.85
N TRP A 61 9.61 -12.58 8.78
CA TRP A 61 8.37 -13.07 9.38
C TRP A 61 7.75 -12.05 10.34
N GLY A 62 8.57 -11.32 11.10
CA GLY A 62 8.10 -10.21 11.92
C GLY A 62 7.34 -9.18 11.08
N THR A 63 7.95 -8.75 9.97
CA THR A 63 7.30 -7.81 9.03
C THR A 63 6.00 -8.39 8.45
N ARG A 64 6.00 -9.65 7.98
CA ARG A 64 4.79 -10.29 7.42
C ARG A 64 3.64 -10.38 8.42
N ILE A 65 3.93 -10.81 9.64
CA ILE A 65 2.92 -10.94 10.71
C ILE A 65 2.37 -9.56 11.07
N THR A 66 3.25 -8.57 11.26
CA THR A 66 2.84 -7.19 11.54
C THR A 66 1.93 -6.63 10.45
N LEU A 67 2.28 -6.82 9.17
CA LEU A 67 1.47 -6.36 8.05
C LEU A 67 0.12 -7.07 7.96
N PHE A 68 0.10 -8.39 8.16
CA PHE A 68 -1.13 -9.18 8.15
C PHE A 68 -2.14 -8.63 9.17
N PHE A 69 -1.69 -8.44 10.42
CA PHE A 69 -2.54 -7.86 11.46
C PHE A 69 -2.87 -6.40 11.19
N ALA A 70 -1.92 -5.60 10.71
CA ALA A 70 -2.16 -4.19 10.39
C ALA A 70 -3.23 -4.04 9.32
N VAL A 71 -3.20 -4.82 8.23
CA VAL A 71 -4.24 -4.81 7.18
C VAL A 71 -5.61 -5.18 7.77
N ILE A 72 -5.70 -6.26 8.55
CA ILE A 72 -6.97 -6.69 9.15
C ILE A 72 -7.54 -5.59 10.04
N VAL A 73 -6.74 -5.06 10.96
CA VAL A 73 -7.18 -4.02 11.90
C VAL A 73 -7.55 -2.74 11.13
N HIS A 74 -6.80 -2.38 10.10
CA HIS A 74 -7.08 -1.23 9.23
C HIS A 74 -8.44 -1.36 8.54
N VAL A 75 -8.71 -2.51 7.90
CA VAL A 75 -9.97 -2.79 7.22
C VAL A 75 -11.14 -2.80 8.21
N VAL A 76 -10.99 -3.45 9.36
CA VAL A 76 -12.05 -3.48 10.39
C VAL A 76 -12.35 -2.07 10.90
N ALA A 77 -11.33 -1.25 11.17
CA ALA A 77 -11.51 0.14 11.57
C ALA A 77 -12.18 0.96 10.45
N ALA A 78 -11.82 0.74 9.18
CA ALA A 78 -12.43 1.41 8.03
C ALA A 78 -13.91 1.10 7.90
N LEU A 79 -14.27 -0.18 7.99
CA LEU A 79 -15.66 -0.64 7.93
C LEU A 79 -16.49 -0.07 9.09
N ARG A 80 -15.95 -0.05 10.31
CA ARG A 80 -16.61 0.55 11.47
C ARG A 80 -16.84 2.05 11.28
N LEU A 81 -15.81 2.80 10.90
CA LEU A 81 -15.96 4.25 10.66
C LEU A 81 -16.93 4.54 9.52
N THR A 82 -16.93 3.73 8.46
CA THR A 82 -17.89 3.82 7.36
C THR A 82 -19.32 3.56 7.85
N ALA A 83 -19.53 2.54 8.68
CA ALA A 83 -20.83 2.23 9.26
C ALA A 83 -21.33 3.34 10.20
N ILE A 84 -20.47 3.86 11.08
CA ILE A 84 -20.78 4.98 11.98
C ILE A 84 -21.16 6.22 11.17
N ASN A 85 -20.38 6.57 10.14
CA ASN A 85 -20.66 7.72 9.27
C ASN A 85 -21.98 7.56 8.51
N LYS A 86 -22.31 6.35 8.06
CA LYS A 86 -23.58 6.04 7.40
C LYS A 86 -24.76 6.12 8.37
N ALA A 87 -24.63 5.56 9.57
CA ALA A 87 -25.66 5.59 10.60
C ALA A 87 -25.94 7.01 11.12
N ALA A 88 -24.92 7.87 11.19
CA ALA A 88 -25.07 9.28 11.54
C ALA A 88 -25.84 10.10 10.49
N ARG A 89 -26.16 9.51 9.32
CA ARG A 89 -26.90 10.16 8.23
C ARG A 89 -28.10 9.31 7.78
N PRO A 90 -29.19 9.29 8.57
CA PRO A 90 -30.37 8.48 8.26
C PRO A 90 -31.16 9.00 7.04
N VAL A 91 -31.06 10.30 6.71
CA VAL A 91 -31.73 10.91 5.56
C VAL A 91 -30.69 11.37 4.53
N ALA A 92 -30.87 10.96 3.27
CA ALA A 92 -30.00 11.38 2.17
C ALA A 92 -30.20 12.88 1.84
N TYR A 93 -29.17 13.51 1.28
CA TYR A 93 -29.25 14.93 0.90
C TYR A 93 -30.14 15.04 -0.34
N LYS A 94 -31.15 15.92 -0.31
CA LYS A 94 -31.97 16.22 -1.50
C LYS A 94 -31.14 16.78 -2.66
N ARG A 95 -30.06 17.50 -2.37
CA ARG A 95 -29.08 17.99 -3.33
C ARG A 95 -27.68 17.82 -2.76
N TYR A 96 -26.78 17.18 -3.51
CA TYR A 96 -25.41 16.94 -3.07
C TYR A 96 -24.48 18.02 -3.64
N GLU A 97 -24.08 18.99 -2.82
CA GLU A 97 -23.06 19.99 -3.16
C GLU A 97 -21.85 19.86 -2.22
N PRO A 98 -20.73 19.26 -2.67
CA PRO A 98 -19.54 19.12 -1.85
C PRO A 98 -18.86 20.48 -1.65
N ARG A 99 -18.90 21.03 -0.43
CA ARG A 99 -18.29 22.34 -0.10
C ARG A 99 -16.78 22.29 0.18
N ARG A 100 -16.26 21.19 0.73
CA ARG A 100 -14.85 21.08 1.17
C ARG A 100 -14.20 19.69 1.02
N THR A 101 -14.96 18.65 0.68
CA THR A 101 -14.44 17.27 0.63
C THR A 101 -13.95 16.94 -0.79
N PRO A 102 -12.64 16.67 -0.99
CA PRO A 102 -12.10 16.35 -2.31
C PRO A 102 -12.62 15.02 -2.85
N PHE A 103 -12.52 14.80 -4.16
CA PHE A 103 -13.00 13.58 -4.83
C PHE A 103 -12.43 12.30 -4.22
N TYR A 104 -11.12 12.21 -4.08
CA TYR A 104 -10.44 11.04 -3.54
C TYR A 104 -10.86 10.70 -2.10
N ALA A 105 -11.23 11.70 -1.29
CA ALA A 105 -11.78 11.48 0.07
C ALA A 105 -13.17 10.83 0.04
N ARG A 106 -13.97 11.10 -1.00
CA ARG A 106 -15.34 10.56 -1.15
C ARG A 106 -15.33 9.09 -1.56
N VAL A 107 -14.32 8.67 -2.29
CA VAL A 107 -14.16 7.29 -2.77
C VAL A 107 -13.25 6.43 -1.87
N MET A 108 -12.88 6.91 -0.67
CA MET A 108 -11.95 6.20 0.23
C MET A 108 -12.32 4.73 0.50
N PRO A 109 -13.58 4.38 0.85
CA PRO A 109 -13.94 2.98 1.04
C PRO A 109 -13.79 2.14 -0.24
N MET A 110 -14.10 2.72 -1.40
CA MET A 110 -13.98 2.05 -2.70
C MET A 110 -12.51 1.82 -3.07
N THR A 111 -11.65 2.83 -2.93
CA THR A 111 -10.20 2.68 -3.15
C THR A 111 -9.60 1.64 -2.22
N GLY A 112 -10.00 1.61 -0.94
CA GLY A 112 -9.55 0.60 0.03
C GLY A 112 -9.96 -0.82 -0.36
N LEU A 113 -11.19 -1.02 -0.85
CA LEU A 113 -11.66 -2.32 -1.31
C LEU A 113 -10.89 -2.81 -2.55
N ILE A 114 -10.67 -1.92 -3.52
CA ILE A 114 -9.90 -2.26 -4.72
C ILE A 114 -8.44 -2.58 -4.34
N LEU A 115 -7.84 -1.83 -3.42
CA LEU A 115 -6.50 -2.11 -2.93
C LEU A 115 -6.42 -3.43 -2.17
N LEU A 116 -7.45 -3.80 -1.41
CA LEU A 116 -7.49 -5.11 -0.75
C LEU A 116 -7.47 -6.25 -1.77
N ALA A 117 -8.27 -6.14 -2.85
CA ALA A 117 -8.24 -7.10 -3.94
C ALA A 117 -6.87 -7.15 -4.64
N PHE A 118 -6.26 -5.98 -4.87
CA PHE A 118 -4.91 -5.88 -5.43
C PHE A 118 -3.85 -6.50 -4.53
N ILE A 119 -3.92 -6.31 -3.20
CA ILE A 119 -2.98 -6.94 -2.25
C ILE A 119 -3.07 -8.47 -2.36
N VAL A 120 -4.28 -9.04 -2.43
CA VAL A 120 -4.45 -10.49 -2.62
C VAL A 120 -3.81 -10.94 -3.93
N TYR A 121 -4.11 -10.26 -5.03
CA TYR A 121 -3.51 -10.54 -6.34
C TYR A 121 -1.97 -10.44 -6.31
N HIS A 122 -1.44 -9.38 -5.69
CA HIS A 122 -0.01 -9.14 -5.55
C HIS A 122 0.70 -10.27 -4.77
N LEU A 123 0.08 -10.75 -3.69
CA LEU A 123 0.60 -11.89 -2.92
C LEU A 123 0.54 -13.19 -3.73
N LEU A 124 -0.56 -13.45 -4.44
CA LEU A 124 -0.67 -14.60 -5.35
C LEU A 124 0.40 -14.56 -6.45
N HIS A 125 0.75 -13.37 -6.92
CA HIS A 125 1.73 -13.18 -7.99
C HIS A 125 3.18 -13.35 -7.50
N TYR A 126 3.64 -12.50 -6.57
CA TYR A 126 5.06 -12.43 -6.19
C TYR A 126 5.44 -13.16 -4.89
N THR A 127 4.46 -13.54 -4.06
CA THR A 127 4.74 -14.30 -2.83
C THR A 127 4.51 -15.79 -3.02
N LEU A 128 3.43 -16.16 -3.69
CA LEU A 128 2.98 -17.54 -3.82
C LEU A 128 3.24 -18.16 -5.20
N GLY A 129 3.60 -17.35 -6.20
CA GLY A 129 3.93 -17.85 -7.55
C GLY A 129 2.75 -18.43 -8.32
N VAL A 130 1.51 -18.18 -7.89
CA VAL A 130 0.28 -18.74 -8.50
C VAL A 130 -0.01 -18.11 -9.86
N VAL A 131 0.32 -16.82 -10.03
CA VAL A 131 0.03 -16.09 -11.29
C VAL A 131 1.13 -16.28 -12.33
N GLN A 132 2.38 -16.55 -11.91
CA GLN A 132 3.52 -16.72 -12.82
C GLN A 132 4.40 -17.92 -12.43
N VAL A 133 3.89 -19.14 -12.58
CA VAL A 133 4.59 -20.34 -12.09
C VAL A 133 5.98 -20.50 -12.70
N GLU A 134 6.11 -20.32 -14.02
CA GLU A 134 7.38 -20.53 -14.73
C GLU A 134 8.43 -19.46 -14.38
N GLY A 135 8.04 -18.19 -14.32
CA GLY A 135 8.93 -17.08 -13.96
C GLY A 135 9.14 -16.89 -12.46
N PHE A 136 8.61 -17.78 -11.60
CA PHE A 136 8.69 -17.60 -10.16
C PHE A 136 10.11 -17.87 -9.65
N ALA A 137 10.64 -16.98 -8.79
CA ALA A 137 11.99 -17.10 -8.21
C ALA A 137 12.18 -18.37 -7.36
N GLY A 138 11.10 -19.03 -6.91
CA GLY A 138 11.19 -20.33 -6.24
C GLY A 138 11.61 -21.49 -7.16
N ASN A 139 11.46 -21.29 -8.47
CA ASN A 139 11.74 -22.29 -9.50
C ASN A 139 12.98 -21.95 -10.35
N ASN A 140 13.56 -20.76 -10.16
CA ASN A 140 14.66 -20.24 -10.96
C ASN A 140 15.76 -19.68 -10.06
N LEU A 141 17.01 -19.93 -10.43
CA LEU A 141 18.18 -19.42 -9.73
C LEU A 141 18.96 -18.47 -10.65
N ASP A 142 19.60 -17.46 -10.06
CA ASP A 142 20.55 -16.59 -10.76
C ASP A 142 21.90 -17.30 -10.95
N GLU A 143 22.84 -16.63 -11.62
CA GLU A 143 24.18 -17.17 -11.91
C GLU A 143 24.99 -17.54 -10.64
N LEU A 144 24.62 -16.97 -9.48
CA LEU A 144 25.25 -17.22 -8.19
C LEU A 144 24.49 -18.26 -7.35
N GLY A 145 23.46 -18.90 -7.92
CA GLY A 145 22.66 -19.93 -7.25
C GLY A 145 21.65 -19.39 -6.25
N ARG A 146 21.34 -18.09 -6.27
CA ARG A 146 20.31 -17.46 -5.41
C ARG A 146 18.96 -17.49 -6.13
N PRO A 147 17.82 -17.47 -5.42
CA PRO A 147 16.51 -17.29 -6.05
C PRO A 147 16.47 -16.04 -6.95
N ASP A 148 16.14 -16.19 -8.23
CA ASP A 148 16.20 -15.09 -9.20
C ASP A 148 14.94 -14.19 -9.13
N VAL A 149 14.98 -13.21 -8.22
CA VAL A 149 13.89 -12.26 -7.98
C VAL A 149 13.88 -11.16 -9.06
N TYR A 150 15.03 -10.83 -9.63
CA TYR A 150 15.18 -9.87 -10.73
C TYR A 150 14.52 -10.39 -12.01
N GLY A 151 14.84 -11.61 -12.43
CA GLY A 151 14.16 -12.24 -13.56
C GLY A 151 12.66 -12.38 -13.31
N MET A 152 12.25 -12.79 -12.10
CA MET A 152 10.83 -12.86 -11.71
C MET A 152 10.09 -11.52 -11.86
N LEU A 153 10.74 -10.39 -11.56
CA LEU A 153 10.16 -9.05 -11.75
C LEU A 153 9.97 -8.75 -13.25
N ILE A 154 11.00 -9.00 -14.07
CA ILE A 154 10.97 -8.75 -15.51
C ILE A 154 9.93 -9.62 -16.19
N HIS A 155 9.91 -10.93 -15.92
CA HIS A 155 8.93 -11.85 -16.49
C HIS A 155 7.49 -11.42 -16.18
N GLY A 156 7.23 -11.02 -14.94
CA GLY A 156 5.90 -10.56 -14.52
C GLY A 156 5.44 -9.32 -15.26
N PHE A 157 6.30 -8.29 -15.38
CA PHE A 157 5.94 -7.04 -16.04
C PHE A 157 6.07 -7.06 -17.57
N SER A 158 6.76 -8.05 -18.14
CA SER A 158 6.76 -8.29 -19.59
C SER A 158 5.36 -8.65 -20.11
N ASN A 159 4.49 -9.18 -19.25
CA ASN A 159 3.07 -9.29 -19.56
C ASN A 159 2.40 -7.91 -19.39
N TYR A 160 2.06 -7.26 -20.50
CA TYR A 160 1.45 -5.92 -20.50
C TYR A 160 0.14 -5.83 -19.71
N LEU A 161 -0.67 -6.89 -19.65
CA LEU A 161 -1.91 -6.89 -18.85
C LEU A 161 -1.59 -6.87 -17.36
N VAL A 162 -0.58 -7.65 -16.94
CA VAL A 162 -0.10 -7.66 -15.56
C VAL A 162 0.47 -6.29 -15.21
N GLY A 163 1.40 -5.76 -16.01
CA GLY A 163 1.97 -4.42 -15.79
C GLY A 163 0.92 -3.31 -15.74
N ALA A 164 -0.04 -3.30 -16.67
CA ALA A 164 -1.13 -2.32 -16.67
C ALA A 164 -2.00 -2.41 -15.42
N SER A 165 -2.29 -3.63 -14.93
CA SER A 165 -3.07 -3.80 -13.69
C SER A 165 -2.35 -3.22 -12.47
N TYR A 166 -1.01 -3.34 -12.40
CA TYR A 166 -0.19 -2.72 -11.36
C TYR A 166 -0.19 -1.19 -11.48
N LEU A 167 -0.07 -0.62 -12.69
CA LEU A 167 -0.14 0.84 -12.88
C LEU A 167 -1.47 1.43 -12.42
N VAL A 168 -2.59 0.76 -12.75
CA VAL A 168 -3.93 1.15 -12.28
C VAL A 168 -4.01 1.06 -10.76
N ALA A 169 -3.52 -0.03 -10.16
CA ALA A 169 -3.49 -0.19 -8.72
C ALA A 169 -2.65 0.91 -8.02
N MET A 170 -1.50 1.29 -8.59
CA MET A 170 -0.68 2.39 -8.08
C MET A 170 -1.40 3.73 -8.15
N ALA A 171 -2.17 4.00 -9.21
CA ALA A 171 -2.98 5.23 -9.30
C ALA A 171 -4.05 5.28 -8.20
N ILE A 172 -4.68 4.13 -7.91
CA ILE A 172 -5.65 3.99 -6.81
C ILE A 172 -4.96 4.14 -5.45
N LEU A 173 -3.78 3.55 -5.27
CA LEU A 173 -2.96 3.70 -4.07
C LEU A 173 -2.57 5.16 -3.84
N CYS A 174 -2.19 5.87 -4.91
CA CYS A 174 -1.88 7.29 -4.86
C CYS A 174 -3.06 8.11 -4.32
N MET A 175 -4.27 7.89 -4.85
CA MET A 175 -5.48 8.55 -4.33
C MET A 175 -5.74 8.20 -2.86
N HIS A 176 -5.56 6.94 -2.48
CA HIS A 176 -5.77 6.45 -1.13
C HIS A 176 -4.79 7.07 -0.12
N LEU A 177 -3.49 7.10 -0.44
CA LEU A 177 -2.43 7.67 0.39
C LEU A 177 -2.50 9.19 0.47
N ALA A 178 -2.85 9.88 -0.64
CA ALA A 178 -2.95 11.34 -0.67
C ALA A 178 -3.92 11.85 0.39
N HIS A 179 -5.03 11.12 0.59
CA HIS A 179 -5.94 11.38 1.71
C HIS A 179 -5.46 10.79 3.03
N GLY A 180 -5.13 9.50 3.04
CA GLY A 180 -4.88 8.73 4.25
C GLY A 180 -3.78 9.35 5.11
N VAL A 181 -2.64 9.67 4.48
CA VAL A 181 -1.48 10.26 5.17
C VAL A 181 -1.82 11.66 5.70
N SER A 182 -2.50 12.50 4.92
CA SER A 182 -2.94 13.83 5.40
C SER A 182 -3.94 13.73 6.57
N SER A 183 -4.87 12.77 6.50
CA SER A 183 -5.91 12.54 7.52
C SER A 183 -5.35 12.00 8.83
N LEU A 184 -4.19 11.35 8.78
CA LEU A 184 -3.49 10.86 9.96
C LEU A 184 -3.12 11.97 10.92
N PHE A 185 -2.48 13.03 10.41
CA PHE A 185 -2.06 14.19 11.21
C PHE A 185 -3.25 14.85 11.90
N GLN A 186 -4.41 14.91 11.23
CA GLN A 186 -5.64 15.42 11.84
C GLN A 186 -6.17 14.49 12.93
N SER A 187 -6.06 13.17 12.74
CA SER A 187 -6.57 12.16 13.67
C SER A 187 -5.77 12.09 14.98
N ILE A 188 -4.48 12.38 14.95
CA ILE A 188 -3.61 12.45 16.13
C ILE A 188 -3.58 13.84 16.79
N GLY A 189 -4.40 14.78 16.32
CA GLY A 189 -4.53 16.12 16.91
C GLY A 189 -3.51 17.16 16.43
N PHE A 190 -2.70 16.84 15.42
CA PHE A 190 -1.78 17.79 14.78
C PHE A 190 -2.53 18.69 13.78
N ASN A 191 -3.48 19.48 14.29
CA ASN A 191 -4.35 20.37 13.52
C ASN A 191 -4.30 21.78 14.10
N HIS A 192 -3.43 22.62 13.55
CA HIS A 192 -3.22 24.01 13.99
C HIS A 192 -3.06 24.93 12.78
N PRO A 193 -3.66 26.14 12.75
CA PRO A 193 -3.61 27.05 11.59
C PRO A 193 -2.20 27.25 10.99
N LYS A 194 -1.18 27.31 11.85
CA LYS A 194 0.25 27.41 11.48
C LYS A 194 0.76 26.24 10.62
N TYR A 195 0.27 25.01 10.86
CA TYR A 195 0.75 23.79 10.19
C TYR A 195 -0.29 23.19 9.23
N ASN A 196 -1.48 23.77 9.13
CA ASN A 196 -2.55 23.26 8.27
C ASN A 196 -2.19 23.26 6.78
N ALA A 197 -1.32 24.16 6.32
CA ALA A 197 -0.80 24.10 4.95
C ALA A 197 0.06 22.85 4.73
N PHE A 198 0.98 22.56 5.65
CA PHE A 198 1.82 21.36 5.62
C PHE A 198 0.99 20.07 5.68
N VAL A 199 0.06 19.97 6.63
CA VAL A 199 -0.81 18.78 6.81
C VAL A 199 -1.65 18.49 5.57
N ARG A 200 -2.02 19.51 4.79
CA ARG A 200 -2.77 19.33 3.54
C ARG A 200 -1.92 18.83 2.37
N ASN A 201 -0.61 19.08 2.39
CA ASN A 201 0.29 18.80 1.28
C ASN A 201 1.15 17.55 1.49
N VAL A 202 1.42 17.16 2.74
CA VAL A 202 2.29 16.01 3.05
C VAL A 202 1.77 14.71 2.45
N GLY A 203 0.46 14.45 2.50
CA GLY A 203 -0.10 13.22 1.92
C GLY A 203 0.00 13.18 0.40
N PRO A 204 -0.44 14.21 -0.35
CA PRO A 204 -0.28 14.24 -1.81
C PRO A 204 1.17 14.10 -2.27
N VAL A 205 2.12 14.78 -1.63
CA VAL A 205 3.55 14.69 -1.97
C VAL A 205 4.06 13.27 -1.73
N TYR A 206 3.77 12.71 -0.55
CA TYR A 206 4.13 11.33 -0.23
C TYR A 206 3.54 10.32 -1.22
N ALA A 207 2.26 10.45 -1.53
CA ALA A 207 1.57 9.58 -2.48
C ALA A 207 2.16 9.66 -3.89
N LEU A 208 2.56 10.87 -4.34
CA LEU A 208 3.19 11.05 -5.64
C LEU A 208 4.56 10.36 -5.71
N ILE A 209 5.37 10.44 -4.64
CA ILE A 209 6.66 9.74 -4.56
C ILE A 209 6.44 8.23 -4.69
N ILE A 210 5.50 7.66 -3.91
CA ILE A 210 5.15 6.24 -3.97
C ILE A 210 4.66 5.84 -5.37
N PHE A 211 3.82 6.67 -5.99
CA PHE A 211 3.28 6.41 -7.31
C PHE A 211 4.38 6.37 -8.37
N VAL A 212 5.21 7.41 -8.43
CA VAL A 212 6.28 7.51 -9.43
C VAL A 212 7.30 6.39 -9.25
N GLY A 213 7.73 6.10 -8.02
CA GLY A 213 8.74 5.08 -7.76
C GLY A 213 8.27 3.65 -8.04
N ASN A 214 6.98 3.32 -7.82
CA ASN A 214 6.48 1.99 -8.18
C ASN A 214 6.14 1.87 -9.67
N CYS A 215 5.57 2.93 -10.28
CA CYS A 215 5.27 2.94 -11.71
C CYS A 215 6.54 2.89 -12.57
N SER A 216 7.64 3.49 -12.11
CA SER A 216 8.90 3.46 -12.85
C SER A 216 9.42 2.04 -13.07
N LEU A 217 9.14 1.08 -12.18
CA LEU A 217 9.56 -0.32 -12.36
C LEU A 217 8.89 -0.97 -13.57
N VAL A 218 7.56 -0.84 -13.67
CA VAL A 218 6.79 -1.38 -14.81
C VAL A 218 7.24 -0.70 -16.10
N LEU A 219 7.32 0.62 -16.10
CA LEU A 219 7.73 1.40 -17.26
C LEU A 219 9.20 1.15 -17.64
N GLY A 220 10.06 0.89 -16.66
CA GLY A 220 11.48 0.57 -16.85
C GLY A 220 11.65 -0.78 -17.55
N VAL A 221 10.83 -1.78 -17.21
CA VAL A 221 10.78 -3.06 -17.93
C VAL A 221 10.27 -2.85 -19.36
N TRP A 222 9.17 -2.13 -19.54
CA TRP A 222 8.61 -1.88 -20.89
C TRP A 222 9.53 -1.05 -21.78
N ALA A 223 10.34 -0.17 -21.20
CA ALA A 223 11.32 0.65 -21.91
C ALA A 223 12.64 -0.10 -22.16
N GLY A 224 12.82 -1.31 -21.64
CA GLY A 224 14.08 -2.07 -21.74
C GLY A 224 15.23 -1.51 -20.89
N ILE A 225 14.94 -0.64 -19.93
CA ILE A 225 15.93 -0.13 -18.95
C ILE A 225 16.22 -1.19 -17.89
N ILE A 226 15.19 -1.93 -17.48
CA ILE A 226 15.29 -3.11 -16.62
C ILE A 226 15.04 -4.33 -17.52
N ALA A 227 16.11 -5.02 -17.90
CA ALA A 227 16.07 -6.17 -18.79
C ALA A 227 17.03 -7.27 -18.31
N LEU A 228 16.85 -8.48 -18.85
CA LEU A 228 17.73 -9.63 -18.64
C LEU A 228 19.07 -9.43 -19.35
#